data_AF-A0A356R923-F1
#
_entry.id   AF-A0A356R923-F1
#
_cell.length_a   1.000
_cell.length_b   1.000
_cell.length_c   1.000
_cell.angle_alpha   90.00
_cell.angle_beta   90.00
_cell.angle_gamma   90.00
#
_symmetry.space_group_name_H-M   'P 1'
#
loop_
_entity.id
_entity.type
_entity.pdbx_description
1 polymer ?
#
loop_
_entity_poly.entity_id
_entity_poly.type
_entity_poly.pdbx_seq_one_letter_code
_entity_poly.pdbx_strand_id
1 'polypeptide(L)'
;MFDLNRRFEPGTLQAKVQARTSHAMKRGAIHTIRTRFELVEQGGVNFLIRIVSNLARKVQTDTDQRRPSKAPDMKDPFLPYDQDLFVADISDTHVCLLNKFNVLDHHILMVTRSFQEQESTLTLSDIEAVLLCLAEFDGLAFYNAGEAAGASQRHKHLQMVPLPLTAEVSQLPIEPLLNTARFEGAMGWVPGLPFSHVVVRMDPEWIVSPLRWAQELLEQYLHMLRTVGLSGGETGGKVMIPGPYNFLVTRQWMLLVPRSTECFEGISVNALGFAGGFLVKDQSQLDLLKRCGPMTALQRVAMC
;
A
#
# COMPACT_ATOMS: atom_id res chain seq x y z
N MET A 1 18.08 13.29 -21.80
CA MET A 1 16.86 12.85 -22.54
C MET A 1 15.72 13.13 -21.59
N PHE A 2 14.84 14.08 -21.92
CA PHE A 2 13.82 14.58 -20.99
C PHE A 2 12.79 13.48 -20.65
N ASP A 3 12.43 13.34 -19.37
CA ASP A 3 11.36 12.44 -18.89
C ASP A 3 9.98 12.94 -19.39
N LEU A 4 9.65 12.67 -20.65
CA LEU A 4 8.45 13.19 -21.32
C LEU A 4 7.13 12.79 -20.64
N ASN A 5 7.11 11.70 -19.87
CA ASN A 5 5.91 11.24 -19.16
C ASN A 5 5.71 11.89 -17.78
N ARG A 6 6.73 12.54 -17.19
CA ARG A 6 6.62 13.16 -15.86
C ARG A 6 5.90 14.50 -15.97
N ARG A 7 4.84 14.71 -15.19
CA ARG A 7 4.01 15.94 -15.21
C ARG A 7 4.25 16.89 -14.03
N PHE A 8 5.27 16.63 -13.22
CA PHE A 8 5.76 17.53 -12.17
C PHE A 8 7.27 17.73 -12.25
N GLU A 9 7.75 18.88 -11.79
CA GLU A 9 9.19 19.17 -11.70
C GLU A 9 9.89 18.26 -10.67
N PRO A 10 10.99 17.56 -11.05
CA PRO A 10 11.74 16.71 -10.12
C PRO A 10 12.18 17.43 -8.84
N GLY A 11 12.14 16.73 -7.71
CA GLY A 11 12.49 17.27 -6.39
C GLY A 11 11.43 18.15 -5.74
N THR A 12 10.25 18.31 -6.35
CA THR A 12 9.18 19.19 -5.83
C THR A 12 8.01 18.45 -5.19
N LEU A 13 7.87 17.14 -5.40
CA LEU A 13 6.67 16.41 -5.00
C LEU A 13 6.50 16.38 -3.47
N GLN A 14 7.58 16.15 -2.71
CA GLN A 14 7.50 16.09 -1.25
C GLN A 14 7.00 17.42 -0.65
N ALA A 15 7.53 18.55 -1.12
CA ALA A 15 7.10 19.88 -0.68
C ALA A 15 5.64 20.14 -1.08
N LYS A 16 5.21 19.70 -2.27
CA LYS A 16 3.80 19.78 -2.71
C LYS A 16 2.88 18.97 -1.82
N VAL A 17 3.27 17.76 -1.42
CA VAL A 17 2.50 16.92 -0.49
C VAL A 17 2.35 17.61 0.87
N GLN A 18 3.43 18.17 1.42
CA GLN A 18 3.41 18.90 2.70
C GLN A 18 2.52 20.15 2.64
N ALA A 19 2.67 20.95 1.59
CA ALA A 19 1.87 22.15 1.37
C ALA A 19 0.39 21.81 1.18
N ARG A 20 0.08 20.80 0.36
CA ARG A 20 -1.29 20.34 0.13
C ARG A 20 -1.91 19.75 1.40
N THR A 21 -1.12 19.04 2.21
CA THR A 21 -1.58 18.52 3.52
C THR A 21 -2.01 19.66 4.43
N SER A 22 -1.18 20.69 4.56
CA SER A 22 -1.48 21.88 5.36
C SER A 22 -2.72 22.62 4.85
N HIS A 23 -2.89 22.72 3.53
CA HIS A 23 -4.08 23.28 2.90
C HIS A 23 -5.33 22.45 3.21
N ALA A 24 -5.30 21.14 2.93
CA ALA A 24 -6.43 20.23 3.13
C ALA A 24 -6.89 20.20 4.61
N MET A 25 -5.95 20.28 5.55
CA MET A 25 -6.25 20.40 6.99
C MET A 25 -7.00 21.70 7.30
N LYS A 26 -6.53 22.84 6.78
CA LYS A 26 -7.20 24.14 6.96
C LYS A 26 -8.60 24.18 6.34
N ARG A 27 -8.80 23.46 5.24
CA ARG A 27 -10.09 23.34 4.53
C ARG A 27 -11.02 22.29 5.14
N GLY A 28 -10.52 21.45 6.06
CA GLY A 28 -11.27 20.31 6.59
C GLY A 28 -11.52 19.19 5.56
N ALA A 29 -10.75 19.18 4.47
CA ALA A 29 -10.87 18.20 3.38
C ALA A 29 -10.23 16.86 3.74
N ILE A 30 -9.24 16.86 4.64
CA ILE A 30 -8.59 15.65 5.18
C ILE A 30 -9.08 15.36 6.61
N HIS A 31 -9.29 14.07 6.90
CA HIS A 31 -9.80 13.55 8.15
C HIS A 31 -8.80 12.56 8.76
N THR A 32 -7.81 13.10 9.47
CA THR A 32 -6.77 12.28 10.10
C THR A 32 -7.31 11.46 11.26
N ILE A 33 -7.11 10.15 11.17
CA ILE A 33 -7.49 9.18 12.20
C ILE A 33 -6.36 9.17 13.25
N ARG A 34 -6.66 9.73 14.43
CA ARG A 34 -5.70 9.77 15.53
C ARG A 34 -5.47 8.36 16.10
N THR A 35 -4.20 8.00 16.25
CA THR A 35 -3.79 6.72 16.83
C THR A 35 -2.70 6.93 17.88
N ARG A 36 -2.68 6.08 18.90
CA ARG A 36 -1.44 5.76 19.63
C ARG A 36 -0.86 4.47 19.04
N PHE A 37 0.37 4.09 19.38
CA PHE A 37 0.91 2.81 18.95
C PHE A 37 1.63 2.08 20.08
N GLU A 38 1.79 0.78 19.90
CA GLU A 38 2.63 -0.10 20.71
C GLU A 38 3.51 -0.96 19.80
N LEU A 39 4.71 -1.29 20.26
CA LEU A 39 5.59 -2.25 19.58
C LEU A 39 5.38 -3.64 20.19
N VAL A 40 5.25 -4.66 19.34
CA VAL A 40 5.13 -6.05 19.74
C VAL A 40 6.17 -6.87 18.99
N GLU A 41 7.12 -7.43 19.72
CA GLU A 41 8.15 -8.30 19.15
C GLU A 41 7.56 -9.70 18.89
N GLN A 42 7.78 -10.22 17.69
CA GLN A 42 7.59 -11.63 17.39
C GLN A 42 8.51 -12.05 16.24
N GLY A 43 9.37 -13.05 16.49
CA GLY A 43 10.18 -13.67 15.44
C GLY A 43 11.20 -12.73 14.81
N GLY A 44 11.76 -11.80 15.58
CA GLY A 44 12.73 -10.81 15.11
C GLY A 44 12.11 -9.57 14.46
N VAL A 45 10.78 -9.43 14.49
CA VAL A 45 10.04 -8.28 13.96
C VAL A 45 9.40 -7.51 15.11
N ASN A 46 9.71 -6.21 15.21
CA ASN A 46 9.05 -5.30 16.14
C ASN A 46 7.81 -4.68 15.49
N PHE A 47 6.71 -5.43 15.47
CA PHE A 47 5.47 -5.00 14.84
C PHE A 47 4.94 -3.70 15.44
N LEU A 48 4.63 -2.74 14.57
CA LEU A 48 4.06 -1.45 14.93
C LEU A 48 2.53 -1.55 14.91
N ILE A 49 1.91 -1.66 16.08
CA ILE A 49 0.45 -1.77 16.19
C ILE A 49 -0.15 -0.42 16.57
N ARG A 50 -0.84 0.23 15.62
CA ARG A 50 -1.57 1.47 15.84
C ARG A 50 -2.98 1.20 16.35
N ILE A 51 -3.38 1.90 17.40
CA ILE A 51 -4.69 1.77 18.05
C ILE A 51 -5.45 3.07 17.84
N VAL A 52 -6.61 3.00 17.20
CA VAL A 52 -7.48 4.17 16.99
C VAL A 52 -7.86 4.78 18.34
N SER A 53 -7.60 6.08 18.48
CA SER A 53 -7.96 6.85 19.67
C SER A 53 -9.39 7.38 19.51
N ASN A 54 -10.26 7.12 20.48
CA ASN A 54 -11.65 7.61 20.60
C ASN A 54 -12.73 6.95 19.70
N LEU A 55 -13.09 5.69 20.00
CA LEU A 55 -14.36 5.11 19.54
C LEU A 55 -15.61 5.79 20.17
N ALA A 56 -15.43 6.55 21.25
CA ALA A 56 -16.54 7.10 22.06
C ALA A 56 -17.37 8.20 21.38
N ARG A 57 -16.97 8.70 20.21
CA ARG A 57 -17.74 9.72 19.46
C ARG A 57 -18.30 9.20 18.12
N LYS A 58 -18.51 7.88 18.01
CA LYS A 58 -19.08 7.25 16.82
C LYS A 58 -20.05 6.10 17.14
N VAL A 59 -20.74 6.14 18.29
CA VAL A 59 -21.86 5.23 18.59
C VAL A 59 -23.23 5.85 18.28
N GLN A 60 -23.30 7.16 17.99
CA GLN A 60 -24.58 7.84 17.67
C GLN A 60 -24.73 8.34 16.23
N THR A 61 -23.74 8.14 15.36
CA THR A 61 -23.83 8.55 13.93
C THR A 61 -23.43 7.45 12.93
N ASP A 62 -23.01 6.27 13.39
CA ASP A 62 -22.55 5.16 12.51
C ASP A 62 -23.56 4.00 12.41
N THR A 63 -24.69 4.06 13.13
CA THR A 63 -25.79 3.09 12.98
C THR A 63 -26.57 3.23 11.66
N ASP A 64 -26.37 4.32 10.92
CA ASP A 64 -26.99 4.54 9.59
C ASP A 64 -26.08 4.21 8.40
N GLN A 65 -24.77 3.94 8.59
CA GLN A 65 -23.83 3.67 7.48
C GLN A 65 -23.34 2.22 7.40
N ARG A 66 -23.79 1.33 8.29
CA ARG A 66 -23.41 -0.09 8.31
C ARG A 66 -24.60 -1.04 8.28
N ARG A 67 -25.64 -0.71 7.52
CA ARG A 67 -26.59 -1.72 7.04
C ARG A 67 -26.03 -2.33 5.75
N PRO A 68 -26.15 -3.65 5.52
CA PRO A 68 -25.96 -4.21 4.19
C PRO A 68 -27.19 -3.83 3.36
N SER A 69 -27.26 -2.57 2.93
CA SER A 69 -28.24 -2.11 1.96
C SER A 69 -27.71 -2.42 0.58
N LYS A 70 -28.49 -3.19 -0.19
CA LYS A 70 -28.41 -3.34 -1.64
C LYS A 70 -27.78 -2.10 -2.29
N ALA A 71 -26.73 -2.33 -3.09
CA ALA A 71 -25.92 -1.33 -3.78
C ALA A 71 -26.67 -0.02 -4.09
N PRO A 72 -26.41 1.07 -3.35
CA PRO A 72 -26.43 2.38 -3.97
C PRO A 72 -25.15 2.49 -4.81
N ASP A 73 -25.22 3.08 -6.01
CA ASP A 73 -24.04 3.50 -6.76
C ASP A 73 -23.07 4.22 -5.81
N MET A 74 -22.03 3.53 -5.34
CA MET A 74 -20.93 4.19 -4.63
C MET A 74 -20.24 5.02 -5.69
N LYS A 75 -20.56 6.32 -5.69
CA LYS A 75 -19.87 7.30 -6.50
C LYS A 75 -18.37 7.14 -6.28
N ASP A 76 -17.64 6.87 -7.35
CA ASP A 76 -16.19 6.74 -7.36
C ASP A 76 -15.56 7.95 -6.64
N PRO A 77 -14.88 7.76 -5.49
CA PRO A 77 -14.33 8.88 -4.72
C PRO A 77 -13.19 9.59 -5.45
N PHE A 78 -12.69 8.99 -6.53
CA PHE A 78 -11.64 9.56 -7.37
C PHE A 78 -12.18 10.27 -8.61
N LEU A 79 -13.48 10.22 -8.90
CA LEU A 79 -14.08 10.86 -10.07
C LEU A 79 -15.42 11.59 -9.80
N PRO A 80 -15.47 12.94 -9.93
CA PRO A 80 -14.31 13.85 -9.90
C PRO A 80 -13.66 13.82 -8.50
N TYR A 81 -12.33 13.86 -8.45
CA TYR A 81 -11.61 13.95 -7.19
C TYR A 81 -11.71 15.36 -6.56
N ASP A 82 -11.60 15.40 -5.23
CA ASP A 82 -11.59 16.62 -4.43
C ASP A 82 -10.33 17.45 -4.73
N GLN A 83 -10.51 18.69 -5.19
CA GLN A 83 -9.41 19.60 -5.54
C GLN A 83 -8.60 20.05 -4.31
N ASP A 84 -9.18 19.99 -3.11
CA ASP A 84 -8.45 20.26 -1.88
C ASP A 84 -7.50 19.11 -1.51
N LEU A 85 -7.67 17.92 -2.10
CA LEU A 85 -6.78 16.75 -1.94
C LEU A 85 -5.79 16.57 -3.11
N PHE A 86 -5.94 17.30 -4.22
CA PHE A 86 -5.06 17.21 -5.37
C PHE A 86 -3.64 17.73 -5.08
N VAL A 87 -2.63 16.88 -5.26
CA VAL A 87 -1.22 17.24 -5.05
C VAL A 87 -0.58 17.66 -6.37
N ALA A 88 -0.60 16.78 -7.36
CA ALA A 88 0.04 16.98 -8.65
C ALA A 88 -0.46 15.97 -9.69
N ASP A 89 -0.32 16.32 -10.96
CA ASP A 89 -0.32 15.35 -12.04
C ASP A 89 1.00 14.57 -12.02
N ILE A 90 0.94 13.24 -11.93
CA ILE A 90 2.15 12.39 -11.95
C ILE A 90 2.58 12.19 -13.40
N SER A 91 1.62 11.77 -14.22
CA SER A 91 1.74 11.51 -15.64
C SER A 91 0.40 11.77 -16.35
N ASP A 92 0.33 11.45 -17.64
CA ASP A 92 -0.94 11.48 -18.39
C ASP A 92 -1.95 10.45 -17.90
N THR A 93 -1.48 9.39 -17.24
CA THR A 93 -2.33 8.28 -16.78
C THR A 93 -2.65 8.36 -15.29
N HIS A 94 -1.82 9.06 -14.49
CA HIS A 94 -1.93 9.06 -13.04
C HIS A 94 -1.98 10.46 -12.42
N VAL A 95 -2.78 10.58 -11.36
CA VAL A 95 -2.86 11.76 -10.49
C VAL A 95 -2.44 11.40 -9.07
N CYS A 96 -1.73 12.33 -8.41
CA CYS A 96 -1.36 12.22 -7.00
C CYS A 96 -2.40 12.95 -6.15
N LEU A 97 -3.04 12.22 -5.25
CA LEU A 97 -4.03 12.74 -4.29
C LEU A 97 -3.56 12.46 -2.86
N LEU A 98 -3.98 13.28 -1.90
CA LEU A 98 -3.90 12.92 -0.49
C LEU A 98 -4.96 11.88 -0.14
N ASN A 99 -4.62 10.91 0.71
CA ASN A 99 -5.60 10.03 1.30
C ASN A 99 -6.49 10.82 2.28
N LYS A 100 -7.78 10.93 1.96
CA LYS A 100 -8.76 11.67 2.77
C LYS A 100 -8.85 11.19 4.22
N PHE A 101 -8.73 9.89 4.46
CA PHE A 101 -8.89 9.28 5.79
C PHE A 101 -7.55 8.69 6.26
N ASN A 102 -6.54 9.54 6.36
CA ASN A 102 -5.18 9.10 6.63
C ASN A 102 -4.95 8.74 8.12
N VAL A 103 -4.19 7.67 8.36
CA VAL A 103 -3.59 7.37 9.68
C VAL A 103 -2.16 7.89 9.76
N LEU A 104 -1.43 7.79 8.65
CA LEU A 104 -0.07 8.28 8.49
C LEU A 104 -0.11 9.63 7.76
N ASP A 105 0.60 10.61 8.27
CA ASP A 105 0.71 11.91 7.62
C ASP A 105 1.34 11.77 6.24
N HIS A 106 0.93 12.63 5.31
CA HIS A 106 1.44 12.65 3.93
C HIS A 106 1.22 11.34 3.15
N HIS A 107 0.27 10.50 3.57
CA HIS A 107 -0.18 9.34 2.81
C HIS A 107 -0.81 9.80 1.48
N ILE A 108 -0.17 9.44 0.37
CA ILE A 108 -0.64 9.75 -0.98
C ILE A 108 -1.23 8.53 -1.69
N LEU A 109 -2.11 8.81 -2.64
CA LEU A 109 -2.70 7.87 -3.58
C LEU A 109 -2.24 8.24 -5.00
N MET A 110 -1.74 7.26 -5.73
CA MET A 110 -1.43 7.34 -7.15
C MET A 110 -2.59 6.68 -7.90
N VAL A 111 -3.53 7.49 -8.38
CA VAL A 111 -4.81 7.03 -8.93
C VAL A 111 -4.80 7.15 -10.44
N THR A 112 -5.32 6.15 -11.15
CA THR A 112 -5.53 6.25 -12.59
C THR A 112 -6.53 7.36 -12.93
N ARG A 113 -6.32 8.11 -14.02
CA ARG A 113 -7.26 9.19 -14.41
C ARG A 113 -8.57 8.63 -14.95
N SER A 114 -8.49 7.56 -15.73
CA SER A 114 -9.64 6.81 -16.21
C SER A 114 -9.89 5.65 -15.27
N PHE A 115 -11.15 5.31 -15.03
CA PHE A 115 -11.50 4.12 -14.28
C PHE A 115 -10.82 2.86 -14.86
N GLN A 116 -10.03 2.21 -14.03
CA GLN A 116 -9.47 0.88 -14.24
C GLN A 116 -9.80 0.03 -13.02
N GLU A 117 -9.97 -1.28 -13.17
CA GLU A 117 -10.26 -2.15 -12.03
C GLU A 117 -9.02 -2.33 -11.15
N GLN A 118 -9.21 -2.26 -9.83
CA GLN A 118 -8.23 -2.59 -8.78
C GLN A 118 -7.84 -4.08 -8.80
N GLU A 119 -8.58 -4.90 -9.54
CA GLU A 119 -8.29 -6.32 -9.77
C GLU A 119 -7.57 -6.56 -11.11
N SER A 120 -6.96 -5.52 -11.68
CA SER A 120 -6.04 -5.65 -12.83
C SER A 120 -4.59 -5.74 -12.36
N THR A 121 -3.75 -6.38 -13.18
CA THR A 121 -2.30 -6.36 -12.97
C THR A 121 -1.74 -4.95 -13.11
N LEU A 122 -0.58 -4.69 -12.52
CA LEU A 122 0.16 -3.45 -12.75
C LEU A 122 0.68 -3.43 -14.19
N THR A 123 0.55 -2.28 -14.81
CA THR A 123 1.01 -1.94 -16.16
C THR A 123 2.28 -1.11 -16.06
N LEU A 124 2.93 -0.89 -17.21
CA LEU A 124 4.10 -0.02 -17.28
C LEU A 124 3.82 1.37 -16.67
N SER A 125 2.67 1.97 -16.99
CA SER A 125 2.30 3.29 -16.47
C SER A 125 2.08 3.32 -14.96
N ASP A 126 1.64 2.23 -14.34
CA ASP A 126 1.50 2.16 -12.88
C ASP A 126 2.88 2.11 -12.22
N ILE A 127 3.80 1.32 -12.79
CA ILE A 127 5.18 1.21 -12.34
C ILE A 127 5.92 2.53 -12.50
N GLU A 128 5.76 3.22 -13.64
CA GLU A 128 6.30 4.57 -13.85
C GLU A 128 5.79 5.53 -12.75
N ALA A 129 4.49 5.53 -12.44
CA ALA A 129 3.93 6.41 -11.42
C ALA A 129 4.54 6.15 -10.03
N VAL A 130 4.70 4.88 -9.66
CA VAL A 130 5.34 4.47 -8.39
C VAL A 130 6.80 4.93 -8.34
N LEU A 131 7.59 4.63 -9.37
CA LEU A 131 9.01 4.98 -9.40
C LEU A 131 9.21 6.50 -9.39
N LEU A 132 8.39 7.25 -10.14
CA LEU A 132 8.41 8.72 -10.12
C LEU A 132 8.14 9.28 -8.72
N CYS A 133 7.22 8.69 -7.95
CA CYS A 133 6.92 9.16 -6.59
C CYS A 133 8.00 8.73 -5.58
N LEU A 134 8.46 7.47 -5.63
CA LEU A 134 9.51 6.96 -4.74
C LEU A 134 10.87 7.66 -4.96
N ALA A 135 11.13 8.18 -6.17
CA ALA A 135 12.34 8.96 -6.45
C ALA A 135 12.35 10.29 -5.67
N GLU A 136 11.19 10.85 -5.35
CA GLU A 136 11.06 12.18 -4.75
C GLU A 136 11.30 12.19 -3.24
N PHE A 137 10.86 11.15 -2.53
CA PHE A 137 11.14 10.99 -1.10
C PHE A 137 11.07 9.52 -0.70
N ASP A 138 11.72 9.21 0.42
CA ASP A 138 11.76 7.85 0.92
C ASP A 138 10.39 7.42 1.46
N GLY A 139 9.98 6.21 1.09
CA GLY A 139 8.62 5.75 1.31
C GLY A 139 8.41 4.29 1.00
N LEU A 140 7.25 3.81 1.42
CA LEU A 140 6.73 2.49 1.09
C LEU A 140 5.51 2.67 0.19
N ALA A 141 5.66 2.32 -1.09
CA ALA A 141 4.54 2.24 -2.01
C ALA A 141 3.96 0.82 -1.99
N PHE A 142 2.64 0.71 -2.18
CA PHE A 142 1.96 -0.57 -2.15
C PHE A 142 0.68 -0.59 -2.97
N TYR A 143 0.30 -1.80 -3.38
CA TYR A 143 -0.91 -2.12 -4.11
C TYR A 143 -1.64 -3.27 -3.42
N ASN A 144 -2.92 -3.07 -3.12
CA ASN A 144 -3.82 -4.11 -2.61
C ASN A 144 -4.66 -4.58 -3.79
N ALA A 145 -4.30 -5.72 -4.38
CA ALA A 145 -4.98 -6.25 -5.56
C ALA A 145 -6.14 -7.16 -5.12
N GLY A 146 -7.37 -6.64 -5.22
CA GLY A 146 -8.61 -7.35 -4.83
C GLY A 146 -9.04 -7.22 -3.38
N GLU A 147 -10.31 -7.53 -3.11
CA GLU A 147 -10.96 -7.35 -1.81
C GLU A 147 -10.22 -8.10 -0.68
N ALA A 148 -9.85 -9.37 -0.92
CA ALA A 148 -9.09 -10.16 0.06
C ALA A 148 -7.69 -9.61 0.37
N ALA A 149 -7.16 -8.71 -0.46
CA ALA A 149 -5.90 -8.01 -0.20
C ALA A 149 -6.08 -6.72 0.62
N GLY A 150 -7.30 -6.40 1.03
CA GLY A 150 -7.63 -5.16 1.77
C GLY A 150 -7.91 -3.96 0.86
N ALA A 151 -8.31 -4.19 -0.39
CA ALA A 151 -8.78 -3.12 -1.27
C ALA A 151 -10.17 -2.64 -0.85
N SER A 152 -10.34 -1.32 -0.66
CA SER A 152 -11.63 -0.72 -0.30
C SER A 152 -12.30 0.03 -1.45
N GLN A 153 -11.60 0.24 -2.56
CA GLN A 153 -12.08 0.94 -3.75
C GLN A 153 -11.78 0.12 -5.00
N ARG A 154 -12.72 0.13 -5.95
CA ARG A 154 -12.58 -0.58 -7.23
C ARG A 154 -11.75 0.17 -8.25
N HIS A 155 -11.72 1.49 -8.19
CA HIS A 155 -10.91 2.27 -9.09
C HIS A 155 -9.44 2.09 -8.70
N LYS A 156 -8.63 1.63 -9.66
CA LYS A 156 -7.20 1.38 -9.54
C LYS A 156 -6.45 2.55 -8.93
N HIS A 157 -5.83 2.26 -7.79
CA HIS A 157 -4.96 3.17 -7.09
C HIS A 157 -3.85 2.40 -6.38
N LEU A 158 -2.65 2.99 -6.39
CA LEU A 158 -1.54 2.60 -5.55
C LEU A 158 -1.43 3.60 -4.41
N GLN A 159 -0.86 3.16 -3.30
CA GLN A 159 -0.71 3.96 -2.09
C GLN A 159 0.77 4.16 -1.81
N MET A 160 1.14 5.28 -1.21
CA MET A 160 2.49 5.47 -0.70
C MET A 160 2.45 6.23 0.62
N VAL A 161 3.19 5.73 1.60
CA VAL A 161 3.39 6.38 2.90
C VAL A 161 4.86 6.74 3.06
N PRO A 162 5.19 7.90 3.65
CA PRO A 162 6.58 8.26 3.90
C PRO A 162 7.22 7.31 4.91
N LEU A 163 8.53 7.11 4.77
CA LEU A 163 9.35 6.44 5.78
C LEU A 163 10.17 7.47 6.59
N PRO A 164 10.45 7.18 7.87
CA PRO A 164 9.98 6.01 8.63
C PRO A 164 8.47 6.07 8.99
N LEU A 165 7.84 4.92 9.26
CA LEU A 165 6.42 4.86 9.65
C LEU A 165 6.10 5.56 10.98
N THR A 166 7.12 5.78 11.81
CA THR A 166 7.10 6.57 13.04
C THR A 166 8.52 7.05 13.33
N ALA A 167 8.67 8.18 14.01
CA ALA A 167 9.99 8.71 14.38
C ALA A 167 10.78 7.79 15.32
N GLU A 168 10.12 6.86 16.01
CA GLU A 168 10.72 5.95 16.99
C GLU A 168 11.31 4.67 16.36
N VAL A 169 11.06 4.41 15.08
CA VAL A 169 11.52 3.18 14.40
C VAL A 169 12.27 3.59 13.12
N SER A 170 13.58 3.33 13.07
CA SER A 170 14.45 3.81 12.00
C SER A 170 14.29 3.09 10.66
N GLN A 171 13.69 1.91 10.66
CA GLN A 171 13.56 1.03 9.50
C GLN A 171 12.14 0.42 9.48
N LEU A 172 11.70 -0.16 8.38
CA LEU A 172 10.42 -0.86 8.36
C LEU A 172 10.48 -2.08 9.30
N PRO A 173 9.43 -2.34 10.11
CA PRO A 173 9.45 -3.46 11.05
C PRO A 173 9.85 -4.81 10.45
N ILE A 174 9.47 -5.09 9.21
CA ILE A 174 9.77 -6.34 8.51
C ILE A 174 11.22 -6.46 8.00
N GLU A 175 11.97 -5.35 7.90
CA GLU A 175 13.30 -5.34 7.26
C GLU A 175 14.35 -6.25 7.89
N PRO A 176 14.41 -6.43 9.23
CA PRO A 176 15.29 -7.43 9.83
C PRO A 176 15.12 -8.82 9.24
N LEU A 177 13.88 -9.24 8.93
CA LEU A 177 13.63 -10.53 8.26
C LEU A 177 13.98 -10.48 6.78
N LEU A 178 13.64 -9.40 6.05
CA LEU A 178 14.00 -9.26 4.64
C LEU A 178 15.53 -9.30 4.42
N ASN A 179 16.32 -8.88 5.41
CA ASN A 179 17.78 -8.98 5.38
C ASN A 179 18.32 -10.42 5.48
N THR A 180 17.47 -11.37 5.88
CA THR A 180 17.80 -12.81 5.88
C THR A 180 17.36 -13.53 4.60
N ALA A 181 16.85 -12.79 3.61
CA ALA A 181 16.40 -13.35 2.35
C ALA A 181 17.52 -14.12 1.63
N ARG A 182 17.15 -15.27 1.08
CA ARG A 182 17.99 -16.10 0.21
C ARG A 182 17.48 -15.94 -1.22
N PHE A 183 18.38 -15.94 -2.18
CA PHE A 183 18.05 -15.64 -3.58
C PHE A 183 18.49 -16.77 -4.50
N GLU A 184 17.63 -17.08 -5.47
CA GLU A 184 17.91 -17.88 -6.65
C GLU A 184 17.72 -16.98 -7.88
N GLY A 185 18.82 -16.44 -8.40
CA GLY A 185 18.76 -15.36 -9.38
C GLY A 185 18.19 -14.08 -8.76
N ALA A 186 17.21 -13.45 -9.44
CA ALA A 186 16.59 -12.21 -8.96
C ALA A 186 15.50 -12.43 -7.90
N MET A 187 14.96 -13.65 -7.79
CA MET A 187 13.86 -13.97 -6.88
C MET A 187 14.41 -14.52 -5.57
N GLY A 188 13.88 -14.01 -4.46
CA GLY A 188 14.27 -14.45 -3.13
C GLY A 188 13.10 -14.81 -2.24
N TRP A 189 13.41 -15.55 -1.19
CA TRP A 189 12.49 -15.93 -0.12
C TRP A 189 13.16 -15.72 1.23
N VAL A 190 12.34 -15.54 2.25
CA VAL A 190 12.78 -15.26 3.63
C VAL A 190 12.43 -16.47 4.49
N PRO A 191 13.41 -17.22 5.01
CA PRO A 191 13.14 -18.40 5.85
C PRO A 191 12.27 -18.12 7.08
N GLY A 192 12.31 -16.89 7.61
CA GLY A 192 11.53 -16.48 8.77
C GLY A 192 10.07 -16.08 8.50
N LEU A 193 9.62 -16.03 7.23
CA LEU A 193 8.23 -15.71 6.89
C LEU A 193 7.43 -17.00 6.65
N PRO A 194 6.40 -17.29 7.47
CA PRO A 194 5.71 -18.59 7.46
C PRO A 194 4.53 -18.63 6.46
N PHE A 195 4.64 -17.94 5.34
CA PHE A 195 3.62 -17.83 4.29
C PHE A 195 4.27 -17.69 2.92
N SER A 196 3.54 -17.98 1.84
CA SER A 196 3.99 -17.80 0.47
C SER A 196 4.26 -16.33 0.17
N HIS A 197 5.43 -16.05 -0.38
CA HIS A 197 5.87 -14.70 -0.74
C HIS A 197 7.06 -14.78 -1.72
N VAL A 198 7.40 -13.64 -2.31
CA VAL A 198 8.64 -13.46 -3.05
C VAL A 198 9.20 -12.07 -2.81
N VAL A 199 10.52 -11.98 -2.68
CA VAL A 199 11.28 -10.75 -2.48
C VAL A 199 12.22 -10.54 -3.65
N VAL A 200 12.34 -9.28 -4.10
CA VAL A 200 13.36 -8.87 -5.08
C VAL A 200 14.13 -7.70 -4.50
N ARG A 201 15.46 -7.67 -4.68
CA ARG A 201 16.29 -6.50 -4.33
C ARG A 201 16.29 -5.52 -5.49
N MET A 202 16.21 -4.24 -5.18
CA MET A 202 16.26 -3.18 -6.18
C MET A 202 17.66 -2.57 -6.25
N ASP A 203 18.14 -2.34 -7.47
CA ASP A 203 19.37 -1.60 -7.70
C ASP A 203 19.15 -0.11 -7.43
N PRO A 204 19.88 0.52 -6.49
CA PRO A 204 19.70 1.94 -6.17
C PRO A 204 19.87 2.89 -7.37
N GLU A 205 20.52 2.45 -8.46
CA GLU A 205 20.65 3.24 -9.69
C GLU A 205 19.29 3.62 -10.32
N TRP A 206 18.22 2.88 -10.02
CA TRP A 206 16.88 3.19 -10.55
C TRP A 206 16.45 4.62 -10.21
N ILE A 207 16.85 5.14 -9.04
CA ILE A 207 16.48 6.47 -8.54
C ILE A 207 16.97 7.58 -9.48
N VAL A 208 18.12 7.38 -10.13
CA VAL A 208 18.73 8.38 -11.02
C VAL A 208 17.95 8.50 -12.33
N SER A 209 17.32 7.42 -12.79
CA SER A 209 16.55 7.40 -14.04
C SER A 209 15.32 6.51 -13.93
N PRO A 210 14.29 6.90 -13.15
CA PRO A 210 13.16 6.05 -12.81
C PRO A 210 12.45 5.43 -14.03
N LEU A 211 12.23 6.23 -15.08
CA LEU A 211 11.52 5.78 -16.28
C LEU A 211 12.30 4.74 -17.10
N ARG A 212 13.64 4.73 -17.02
CA ARG A 212 14.45 3.71 -17.71
C ARG A 212 14.33 2.34 -17.07
N TRP A 213 14.03 2.30 -15.78
CA TRP A 213 13.91 1.08 -14.99
C TRP A 213 12.48 0.55 -14.92
N ALA A 214 11.48 1.32 -15.38
CA ALA A 214 10.08 0.94 -15.28
C ALA A 214 9.75 -0.38 -16.01
N GLN A 215 10.35 -0.60 -17.19
CA GLN A 215 10.16 -1.84 -17.94
C GLN A 215 10.75 -3.05 -17.20
N GLU A 216 11.96 -2.91 -16.68
CA GLU A 216 12.62 -3.98 -15.90
C GLU A 216 11.83 -4.30 -14.63
N LEU A 217 11.37 -3.27 -13.90
CA LEU A 217 10.60 -3.49 -12.67
C LEU A 217 9.23 -4.12 -12.96
N LEU A 218 8.59 -3.77 -14.08
CA LEU A 218 7.38 -4.45 -14.55
C LEU A 218 7.63 -5.94 -14.83
N GLU A 219 8.73 -6.26 -15.52
CA GLU A 219 9.12 -7.65 -15.80
C GLU A 219 9.40 -8.43 -14.52
N GLN A 220 10.09 -7.82 -13.55
CA GLN A 220 10.31 -8.40 -12.23
C GLN A 220 8.99 -8.63 -11.47
N TYR A 221 8.09 -7.65 -11.44
CA TYR A 221 6.76 -7.79 -10.85
C TYR A 221 5.94 -8.93 -11.50
N LEU A 222 5.93 -9.03 -12.83
CA LEU A 222 5.25 -10.12 -13.53
C LEU A 222 5.92 -11.47 -13.24
N HIS A 223 7.24 -11.50 -13.06
CA HIS A 223 7.95 -12.70 -12.64
C HIS A 223 7.59 -13.10 -11.21
N MET A 224 7.52 -12.15 -10.28
CA MET A 224 7.08 -12.38 -8.90
C MET A 224 5.68 -13.01 -8.87
N LEU A 225 4.74 -12.49 -9.67
CA LEU A 225 3.41 -13.08 -9.82
C LEU A 225 3.45 -14.53 -10.28
N ARG A 226 4.28 -14.85 -11.29
CA ARG A 226 4.45 -16.23 -11.76
C ARG A 226 5.03 -17.14 -10.69
N THR A 227 6.04 -16.67 -9.96
CA THR A 227 6.73 -17.42 -8.89
C THR A 227 5.76 -17.87 -7.79
N VAL A 228 4.80 -17.02 -7.43
CA VAL A 228 3.80 -17.35 -6.39
C VAL A 228 2.54 -18.01 -6.93
N GLY A 229 2.54 -18.47 -8.19
CA GLY A 229 1.40 -19.14 -8.82
C GLY A 229 0.26 -18.21 -9.23
N LEU A 230 0.47 -16.89 -9.22
CA LEU A 230 -0.50 -15.88 -9.66
C LEU A 230 -0.25 -15.45 -11.12
N SER A 231 -0.09 -16.42 -12.00
CA SER A 231 0.01 -16.19 -13.45
C SER A 231 -1.38 -16.03 -14.05
N GLY A 232 -1.72 -14.84 -14.54
CA GLY A 232 -3.02 -14.57 -15.17
C GLY A 232 -3.15 -15.22 -16.56
N GLY A 233 -4.39 -15.48 -16.98
CA GLY A 233 -4.76 -15.67 -18.38
C GLY A 233 -5.45 -14.41 -18.92
N GLU A 234 -5.36 -14.16 -20.23
CA GLU A 234 -6.13 -13.07 -20.85
C GLU A 234 -7.62 -13.43 -20.86
N THR A 235 -8.46 -12.62 -20.22
CA THR A 235 -9.92 -12.77 -20.30
C THR A 235 -10.50 -11.52 -20.96
N GLY A 236 -11.00 -11.67 -22.19
CA GLY A 236 -11.66 -10.57 -22.91
C GLY A 236 -10.75 -9.36 -23.22
N GLY A 237 -9.45 -9.58 -23.44
CA GLY A 237 -8.48 -8.52 -23.75
C GLY A 237 -8.03 -7.66 -22.56
N LYS A 238 -8.42 -8.03 -21.33
CA LYS A 238 -7.92 -7.44 -20.09
C LYS A 238 -7.12 -8.48 -19.30
N VAL A 239 -5.92 -8.10 -18.85
CA VAL A 239 -5.10 -8.93 -17.96
C VAL A 239 -5.61 -8.73 -16.54
N MET A 240 -6.55 -9.58 -16.13
CA MET A 240 -7.05 -9.63 -14.75
C MET A 240 -6.04 -10.36 -13.86
N ILE A 241 -6.02 -10.02 -12.57
CA ILE A 241 -5.26 -10.80 -11.60
C ILE A 241 -5.93 -12.18 -11.43
N PRO A 242 -5.18 -13.28 -11.40
CA PRO A 242 -5.75 -14.61 -11.18
C PRO A 242 -6.14 -14.86 -9.72
N GLY A 243 -5.69 -13.99 -8.82
CA GLY A 243 -6.00 -14.05 -7.40
C GLY A 243 -5.48 -12.81 -6.67
N PRO A 244 -5.97 -12.58 -5.45
CA PRO A 244 -5.64 -11.39 -4.67
C PRO A 244 -4.21 -11.45 -4.10
N TYR A 245 -3.54 -10.30 -4.03
CA TYR A 245 -2.20 -10.18 -3.45
C TYR A 245 -1.93 -8.78 -2.93
N ASN A 246 -0.94 -8.66 -2.03
CA ASN A 246 -0.30 -7.40 -1.74
C ASN A 246 1.03 -7.32 -2.47
N PHE A 247 1.27 -6.18 -3.11
CA PHE A 247 2.58 -5.80 -3.64
C PHE A 247 3.08 -4.59 -2.86
N LEU A 248 4.33 -4.66 -2.41
CA LEU A 248 5.01 -3.64 -1.65
C LEU A 248 6.33 -3.33 -2.34
N VAL A 249 6.70 -2.05 -2.38
CA VAL A 249 7.96 -1.61 -2.97
C VAL A 249 8.52 -0.40 -2.22
N THR A 250 9.80 -0.47 -1.92
CA THR A 250 10.61 0.62 -1.35
C THR A 250 11.69 1.02 -2.35
N ARG A 251 12.65 1.85 -1.95
CA ARG A 251 13.85 2.10 -2.76
C ARG A 251 14.78 0.89 -2.88
N GLN A 252 14.66 -0.09 -1.99
CA GLN A 252 15.65 -1.15 -1.82
C GLN A 252 15.13 -2.55 -2.17
N TRP A 253 13.81 -2.74 -2.15
CA TRP A 253 13.23 -4.06 -2.34
C TRP A 253 11.77 -4.01 -2.79
N MET A 254 11.34 -5.10 -3.42
CA MET A 254 9.93 -5.44 -3.66
C MET A 254 9.56 -6.68 -2.85
N LEU A 255 8.33 -6.73 -2.36
CA LEU A 255 7.74 -7.88 -1.69
C LEU A 255 6.34 -8.12 -2.29
N LEU A 256 6.07 -9.35 -2.69
CA LEU A 256 4.75 -9.77 -3.16
C LEU A 256 4.25 -10.92 -2.29
N VAL A 257 3.03 -10.80 -1.80
CA VAL A 257 2.39 -11.78 -0.91
C VAL A 257 0.99 -12.12 -1.44
N PRO A 258 0.76 -13.35 -1.93
CA PRO A 258 -0.58 -13.85 -2.23
C PRO A 258 -1.48 -13.85 -0.99
N ARG A 259 -2.73 -13.48 -1.17
CA ARG A 259 -3.71 -13.31 -0.08
C ARG A 259 -4.80 -14.35 -0.16
N SER A 260 -5.27 -14.79 1.00
CA SER A 260 -6.37 -15.76 1.12
C SER A 260 -7.65 -15.13 1.68
N THR A 261 -7.50 -14.19 2.61
CA THR A 261 -8.61 -13.45 3.22
C THR A 261 -8.17 -12.06 3.67
N GLU A 262 -9.09 -11.11 3.73
CA GLU A 262 -8.82 -9.72 4.11
C GLU A 262 -8.55 -9.55 5.62
N CYS A 263 -9.23 -10.34 6.45
CA CYS A 263 -9.27 -10.17 7.90
C CYS A 263 -8.70 -11.36 8.67
N PHE A 264 -7.99 -11.06 9.76
CA PHE A 264 -7.70 -11.99 10.85
C PHE A 264 -8.60 -11.68 12.05
N GLU A 265 -9.56 -12.54 12.37
CA GLU A 265 -10.45 -12.37 13.54
C GLU A 265 -11.09 -10.97 13.63
N GLY A 266 -11.49 -10.42 12.48
CA GLY A 266 -12.07 -9.07 12.35
C GLY A 266 -11.07 -7.91 12.40
N ILE A 267 -9.77 -8.18 12.40
CA ILE A 267 -8.70 -7.19 12.19
C ILE A 267 -8.37 -7.19 10.70
N SER A 268 -8.62 -6.06 10.03
CA SER A 268 -8.29 -5.88 8.61
C SER A 268 -6.77 -5.87 8.41
N VAL A 269 -6.29 -6.62 7.43
CA VAL A 269 -4.88 -6.68 7.04
C VAL A 269 -4.74 -6.33 5.57
N ASN A 270 -4.02 -5.25 5.29
CA ASN A 270 -3.62 -4.85 3.94
C ASN A 270 -2.08 -4.96 3.79
N ALA A 271 -1.52 -4.41 2.71
CA ALA A 271 -0.08 -4.42 2.48
C ALA A 271 0.76 -3.89 3.66
N LEU A 272 0.32 -2.86 4.39
CA LEU A 272 1.08 -2.35 5.55
C LEU A 272 1.26 -3.41 6.65
N GLY A 273 0.33 -4.35 6.78
CA GLY A 273 0.47 -5.49 7.69
C GLY A 273 1.73 -6.31 7.38
N PHE A 274 2.00 -6.56 6.10
CA PHE A 274 3.19 -7.30 5.65
C PHE A 274 4.49 -6.48 5.72
N ALA A 275 4.38 -5.15 5.86
CA ALA A 275 5.51 -4.30 6.28
C ALA A 275 5.71 -4.29 7.81
N GLY A 276 4.86 -5.01 8.55
CA GLY A 276 4.84 -5.12 10.01
C GLY A 276 4.10 -3.98 10.72
N GLY A 277 3.24 -3.24 10.02
CA GLY A 277 2.38 -2.21 10.58
C GLY A 277 0.91 -2.64 10.63
N PHE A 278 0.32 -2.70 11.82
CA PHE A 278 -1.10 -3.03 12.02
C PHE A 278 -1.92 -1.80 12.44
N LEU A 279 -3.20 -1.81 12.12
CA LEU A 279 -4.19 -0.88 12.65
C LEU A 279 -5.32 -1.67 13.33
N VAL A 280 -5.51 -1.43 14.62
CA VAL A 280 -6.59 -2.03 15.42
C VAL A 280 -7.55 -0.96 15.90
N LYS A 281 -8.84 -1.32 15.98
CA LYS A 281 -9.91 -0.35 16.29
C LYS A 281 -9.99 0.01 17.78
N ASP A 282 -9.55 -0.89 18.65
CA ASP A 282 -9.68 -0.78 20.10
C ASP A 282 -8.66 -1.65 20.85
N GLN A 283 -8.70 -1.57 22.19
CA GLN A 283 -7.83 -2.36 23.06
C GLN A 283 -8.10 -3.86 22.95
N SER A 284 -9.35 -4.28 22.74
CA SER A 284 -9.70 -5.70 22.64
C SER A 284 -9.06 -6.37 21.42
N GLN A 285 -9.00 -5.67 20.28
CA GLN A 285 -8.26 -6.13 19.10
C GLN A 285 -6.74 -6.12 19.31
N LEU A 286 -6.18 -5.13 20.02
CA LEU A 286 -4.77 -5.16 20.40
C LEU A 286 -4.46 -6.41 21.24
N ASP A 287 -5.25 -6.66 22.28
CA ASP A 287 -5.03 -7.78 23.18
C ASP A 287 -5.19 -9.12 22.43
N LEU A 288 -6.14 -9.21 21.50
CA LEU A 288 -6.29 -10.38 20.62
C LEU A 288 -5.05 -10.59 19.75
N LEU A 289 -4.56 -9.54 19.08
CA LEU A 289 -3.39 -9.62 18.22
C LEU A 289 -2.13 -9.99 19.01
N LYS A 290 -1.96 -9.45 20.23
CA LYS A 290 -0.88 -9.82 21.15
C LYS A 290 -0.94 -11.29 21.59
N ARG A 291 -2.13 -11.79 21.92
CA ARG A 291 -2.31 -13.19 22.34
C ARG A 291 -2.04 -14.18 21.21
N CYS A 292 -2.51 -13.88 20.00
CA CYS A 292 -2.36 -14.77 18.85
C CYS A 292 -1.00 -14.63 18.16
N GLY A 293 -0.38 -13.45 18.24
CA GLY A 293 0.85 -13.11 17.54
C GLY A 293 0.59 -12.41 16.20
N PRO A 294 1.15 -11.21 15.94
CA PRO A 294 1.03 -10.52 14.65
C PRO A 294 1.56 -11.32 13.45
N MET A 295 2.65 -12.09 13.59
CA MET A 295 3.14 -12.96 12.52
C MET A 295 2.14 -14.08 12.20
N THR A 296 1.49 -14.64 13.22
CA THR A 296 0.42 -15.63 13.04
C THR A 296 -0.78 -15.02 12.36
N ALA A 297 -1.12 -13.76 12.65
CA ALA A 297 -2.16 -13.05 11.93
C ALA A 297 -1.83 -12.93 10.43
N LEU A 298 -0.59 -12.54 10.08
CA LEU A 298 -0.14 -12.49 8.68
C LEU A 298 -0.22 -13.85 7.99
N GLN A 299 0.24 -14.91 8.65
CA GLN A 299 0.17 -16.28 8.13
C GLN A 299 -1.27 -16.68 7.78
N ARG A 300 -2.25 -16.33 8.62
CA ARG A 300 -3.66 -16.72 8.40
C ARG A 300 -4.37 -15.95 7.30
N VAL A 301 -3.84 -14.79 6.90
CA VAL A 301 -4.44 -13.96 5.84
C VAL A 301 -3.70 -14.08 4.51
N ALA A 302 -2.53 -14.72 4.50
CA ALA A 302 -1.74 -15.04 3.32
C ALA A 302 -2.05 -16.48 2.84
N MET A 303 -1.58 -16.81 1.63
CA MET A 303 -1.50 -18.21 1.20
C MET A 303 -0.26 -18.87 1.83
N CYS A 304 -0.35 -20.16 2.15
CA CYS A 304 0.77 -20.94 2.69
C CYS A 304 1.48 -21.72 1.58
#